data_AF-A0A1M6FLT5-F1
#
_entry.id   AF-A0A1M6FLT5-F1
#
_cell.length_a   1.000
_cell.length_b   1.000
_cell.length_c   1.000
_cell.angle_alpha   90.00
_cell.angle_beta   90.00
_cell.angle_gamma   90.00
#
_symmetry.space_group_name_H-M   'P 1'
#
loop_
_entity.id
_entity.type
_entity.pdbx_description
1 polymer ?
#
loop_
_entity_poly.entity_id
_entity_poly.type
_entity_poly.pdbx_seq_one_letter_code
_entity_poly.pdbx_strand_id
1 'polypeptide(L)' 'MYKYKVFKWRFDLSSAEELEDTLNDHAKEGWRVFNIITNIKGSGGAVFSSVDGNEATIILEKNE' A
#
# COMPACT_ATOMS: atom_id res chain seq x y z
N MET A 1 7.65 10.70 20.31
CA MET A 1 7.62 9.20 20.26
C MET A 1 7.02 8.83 18.92
N TYR A 2 7.48 7.77 18.23
CA TYR A 2 6.92 7.46 16.91
C TYR A 2 5.59 6.70 17.01
N LYS A 3 4.60 7.13 16.22
CA LYS A 3 3.35 6.42 15.99
C LYS A 3 3.36 5.80 14.59
N TYR A 4 2.75 4.62 14.45
CA TYR A 4 2.65 3.90 13.18
C TYR A 4 1.19 3.59 12.83
N LYS A 5 0.85 3.68 11.54
CA LYS A 5 -0.40 3.18 10.95
C LYS A 5 -0.05 2.17 9.87
N VAL A 6 -0.83 1.09 9.76
CA VAL A 6 -0.61 0.03 8.77
C VAL A 6 -1.92 -0.24 8.06
N PHE A 7 -1.91 -0.29 6.74
CA PHE A 7 -3.07 -0.72 5.95
C PHE A 7 -2.63 -1.53 4.74
N LYS A 8 -3.56 -2.36 4.25
CA LYS A 8 -3.37 -3.18 3.06
C LYS A 8 -4.04 -2.49 1.88
N TRP A 9 -3.32 -2.39 0.78
CA TRP A 9 -3.82 -1.88 -0.47
C TRP A 9 -3.76 -2.96 -1.53
N ARG A 10 -4.85 -3.12 -2.28
CA ARG A 10 -4.94 -4.11 -3.35
C ARG A 10 -4.65 -3.40 -4.67
N PHE A 11 -3.77 -3.98 -5.49
CA PHE A 11 -3.40 -3.40 -6.78
C PHE A 11 -4.46 -3.73 -7.83
N ASP A 12 -5.46 -2.87 -7.99
CA ASP A 12 -6.35 -2.87 -9.16
C ASP A 12 -6.25 -1.54 -9.95
N LEU A 13 -6.70 -1.53 -11.21
CA LEU A 13 -6.54 -0.37 -12.10
C LEU A 13 -7.28 0.90 -11.63
N SER A 14 -8.33 0.75 -10.82
CA SER A 14 -9.11 1.85 -10.22
C SER A 14 -8.53 2.34 -8.89
N SER A 15 -7.81 1.48 -8.18
CA SER A 15 -7.37 1.70 -6.80
C SER A 15 -6.19 2.66 -6.65
N ALA A 16 -5.56 3.07 -7.74
CA ALA A 16 -4.40 3.96 -7.71
C ALA A 16 -4.79 5.39 -7.30
N GLU A 17 -5.91 5.89 -7.81
CA GLU A 17 -6.45 7.21 -7.44
C GLU A 17 -6.92 7.21 -5.97
N GLU A 18 -7.64 6.16 -5.56
CA GLU A 18 -8.07 5.99 -4.16
C GLU A 18 -6.88 5.91 -3.19
N LEU A 19 -5.78 5.26 -3.60
CA LEU A 19 -4.56 5.21 -2.81
C LEU A 19 -3.92 6.60 -2.68
N GLU A 20 -3.81 7.32 -3.79
CA GLU A 20 -3.27 8.67 -3.81
C GLU A 20 -4.04 9.59 -2.85
N ASP A 21 -5.36 9.59 -2.95
CA ASP A 21 -6.24 10.37 -2.06
C ASP A 21 -6.05 9.99 -0.58
N THR A 22 -6.03 8.69 -0.28
CA THR A 22 -5.81 8.18 1.08
C THR A 22 -4.46 8.62 1.66
N LEU A 23 -3.39 8.54 0.85
CA LEU A 23 -2.06 8.96 1.25
C LEU A 23 -1.99 10.47 1.45
N ASN A 24 -2.62 11.24 0.58
CA ASN A 24 -2.70 12.70 0.69
C ASN A 24 -3.46 13.14 1.95
N ASP A 25 -4.56 12.48 2.29
CA ASP A 25 -5.31 12.78 3.52
C ASP A 25 -4.51 12.46 4.78
N HIS A 26 -3.80 11.32 4.80
CA HIS A 26 -2.87 11.01 5.88
C HIS A 26 -1.68 11.98 5.94
N ALA A 27 -1.19 12.47 4.80
CA ALA A 27 -0.14 13.49 4.76
C ALA A 27 -0.60 14.82 5.39
N LYS A 28 -1.85 15.25 5.16
CA LYS A 28 -2.45 16.43 5.83
C LYS A 28 -2.50 16.27 7.35
N GLU A 29 -2.73 15.05 7.83
CA GLU A 29 -2.67 14.71 9.25
C GLU A 29 -1.23 14.60 9.81
N GLY A 30 -0.19 14.76 8.98
CA GLY A 30 1.21 14.69 9.36
C GLY A 30 1.81 13.28 9.39
N TRP A 31 1.13 12.29 8.80
CA TRP A 31 1.71 10.97 8.57
C TRP A 31 2.62 10.98 7.35
N ARG A 32 3.64 10.13 7.36
CA ARG A 32 4.61 9.96 6.27
C ARG A 32 4.74 8.48 5.93
N VAL A 33 4.91 8.16 4.66
CA VAL A 33 5.20 6.78 4.26
C VAL A 33 6.56 6.37 4.82
N PHE A 34 6.56 5.34 5.66
CA PHE A 34 7.76 4.76 6.24
C PHE A 34 8.24 3.55 5.43
N ASN A 35 7.30 2.67 5.02
CA ASN A 35 7.65 1.46 4.27
C ASN A 35 6.47 0.96 3.42
N ILE A 36 6.77 0.29 2.32
CA ILE A 36 5.79 -0.38 1.44
C ILE A 36 6.31 -1.79 1.17
N ILE A 37 5.55 -2.79 1.60
CA ILE A 37 5.88 -4.21 1.43
C ILE A 37 4.92 -4.78 0.38
N THR A 38 5.43 -5.07 -0.81
CA THR A 38 4.65 -5.68 -1.89
C THR A 38 4.64 -7.20 -1.73
N ASN A 39 3.46 -7.80 -1.79
CA ASN A 39 3.30 -9.25 -1.75
C ASN A 39 2.88 -9.72 -3.14
N ILE A 40 3.85 -9.72 -4.07
CA ILE A 40 3.65 -10.20 -5.43
C ILE A 40 3.87 -11.71 -5.42
N LYS A 41 2.80 -12.49 -5.56
CA LYS A 41 2.93 -13.95 -5.76
C LYS A 41 3.47 -14.22 -7.16
N GLY A 42 4.78 -14.39 -7.29
CA GLY A 42 5.41 -14.75 -8.56
C GLY A 42 6.67 -15.60 -8.36
N SER A 43 6.54 -16.93 -8.43
CA SER A 43 7.66 -17.83 -8.70
C SER A 43 7.43 -18.49 -10.06
N GLY A 44 8.21 -18.08 -11.07
CA GLY A 44 8.56 -18.88 -12.25
C GLY A 44 7.44 -19.38 -13.17
N GLY A 45 7.44 -18.85 -14.41
CA GLY A 45 6.84 -19.52 -15.56
C GLY A 45 5.39 -19.14 -15.82
N ALA A 46 5.17 -18.41 -16.92
CA ALA A 46 3.93 -18.33 -17.70
C ALA A 46 2.66 -18.89 -17.05
N VAL A 47 2.05 -18.13 -16.13
CA VAL A 47 0.65 -18.35 -15.77
C VAL A 47 -0.08 -17.01 -15.79
N PHE A 48 -0.83 -16.79 -16.87
CA PHE A 48 -1.97 -15.89 -16.88
C PHE A 48 -3.05 -16.50 -15.98
N SER A 49 -2.94 -16.33 -14.66
CA SER A 49 -3.99 -16.69 -13.71
C SER A 49 -4.37 -15.46 -12.91
N SER A 50 -5.55 -14.95 -13.25
CA SER A 50 -6.49 -14.16 -12.45
C SER A 50 -5.94 -13.08 -11.51
N VAL A 51 -6.46 -11.86 -11.75
CA VAL A 51 -6.18 -10.54 -11.17
C VAL A 51 -6.55 -10.40 -9.68
N ASP A 52 -6.39 -11.45 -8.87
CA ASP A 52 -6.86 -11.52 -7.48
C ASP A 52 -5.76 -11.57 -6.41
N GLY A 53 -4.49 -11.42 -6.78
CA GLY A 53 -3.37 -11.80 -5.90
C GLY A 53 -2.36 -10.72 -5.51
N ASN A 54 -2.46 -9.50 -6.06
CA ASN A 54 -1.46 -8.47 -5.82
C ASN A 54 -1.95 -7.55 -4.68
N GLU A 55 -1.24 -7.57 -3.55
CA GLU A 55 -1.47 -6.68 -2.41
C GLU A 55 -0.15 -6.02 -1.96
N ALA A 56 -0.23 -4.80 -1.44
CA ALA A 56 0.83 -4.13 -0.72
C ALA A 56 0.40 -3.80 0.70
N THR A 57 1.33 -3.92 1.64
CA THR A 57 1.16 -3.37 2.99
C THR A 57 1.90 -2.06 3.06
N ILE A 58 1.19 -0.98 3.36
CA ILE A 58 1.75 0.36 3.50
C ILE A 58 1.81 0.71 4.98
N ILE A 59 2.99 1.13 5.42
CA ILE A 59 3.28 1.54 6.79
C ILE A 59 3.53 3.04 6.76
N LEU A 60 2.74 3.78 7.54
CA LEU A 60 2.91 5.20 7.76
C LEU A 60 3.48 5.44 9.16
N GLU A 61 4.29 6.48 9.31
CA GLU A 61 4.80 6.96 10.59
C GLU A 61 4.44 8.42 10.84
N LYS A 62 4.34 8.80 12.10
CA LYS A 62 4.19 10.19 12.55
C LYS A 62 5.01 10.40 13.81
N ASN A 63 5.70 11.53 13.89
CA ASN A 63 6.37 11.93 15.11
C ASN A 63 5.38 12.66 16.02
N GLU A 64 5.22 12.18 17.25
CA GLU A 64 4.56 12.91 18.33
C GLU A 64 5.54 13.76 19.13
#